data_AF-U2XV10-F1
#
_entry.id   AF-U2XV10-F1
#
_cell.length_a   1.000
_cell.length_b   1.000
_cell.length_c   1.000
_cell.angle_alpha   90.00
_cell.angle_beta   90.00
_cell.angle_gamma   90.00
#
_symmetry.space_group_name_H-M   'P 1'
#
loop_
_entity.id
_entity.type
_entity.pdbx_description
1 polymer ?
#
loop_
_entity_poly.entity_id
_entity_poly.type
_entity_poly.pdbx_seq_one_letter_code
_entity_poly.pdbx_strand_id
1 'polypeptide(L)'
;MKPLIIIVTLVLSSLMLAAYNSPSNRLSENIGPTRQDCQELAMGAGALLIEADKFWDELRSIPENSADTLEPAAKIKWLTDIAASYSVYYETFCK
;
A
#
# COMPACT_ATOMS: atom_id res chain seq x y z
N MET A 1 1.38 -0.82 -54.36
CA MET A 1 0.67 -1.39 -53.19
C MET A 1 1.37 -2.60 -52.59
N LYS A 2 1.79 -3.60 -53.38
CA LYS A 2 2.54 -4.78 -52.89
C LYS A 2 3.82 -4.48 -52.08
N PRO A 3 4.70 -3.52 -52.45
CA PRO A 3 5.93 -3.28 -51.67
C PRO A 3 5.65 -2.62 -50.31
N LEU A 4 4.62 -1.77 -50.22
CA LEU A 4 4.22 -1.14 -48.95
C LEU A 4 3.69 -2.16 -47.94
N ILE A 5 2.95 -3.17 -48.40
CA ILE A 5 2.44 -4.24 -47.52
C ILE A 5 3.60 -5.06 -46.95
N ILE A 6 4.61 -5.39 -47.75
CA ILE A 6 5.78 -6.17 -47.33
C ILE A 6 6.59 -5.43 -46.26
N ILE A 7 6.80 -4.12 -46.43
CA ILE A 7 7.52 -3.28 -45.48
C ILE A 7 6.76 -3.20 -44.16
N VAL A 8 5.44 -2.99 -44.19
CA VAL A 8 4.62 -2.94 -42.98
C VAL A 8 4.67 -4.26 -42.22
N THR A 9 4.60 -5.40 -42.91
CA THR A 9 4.71 -6.72 -42.26
C THR A 9 6.08 -6.98 -41.63
N LEU A 10 7.17 -6.49 -42.22
CA LEU A 10 8.53 -6.63 -41.69
C LEU A 10 8.75 -5.77 -40.44
N VAL A 11 8.20 -4.55 -40.43
CA VAL A 11 8.27 -3.67 -39.24
C VAL A 11 7.43 -4.23 -38.10
N LEU A 12 6.25 -4.79 -38.39
CA LEU A 12 5.39 -5.37 -37.35
C LEU A 12 6.01 -6.61 -36.70
N SER A 13 6.68 -7.46 -37.50
CA SER A 13 7.31 -8.68 -36.99
C SER A 13 8.57 -8.40 -36.16
N SER A 14 9.35 -7.38 -36.52
CA SER A 14 10.51 -6.93 -35.73
C SER A 14 10.11 -6.30 -34.39
N LEU A 15 8.98 -5.59 -34.30
CA LEU A 15 8.45 -5.11 -33.01
C LEU A 15 8.08 -6.25 -32.05
N MET A 16 7.50 -7.34 -32.57
CA MET A 16 7.10 -8.49 -31.74
C MET A 16 8.30 -9.28 -31.21
N LEU A 17 9.39 -9.38 -31.98
CA LEU A 17 10.65 -10.01 -31.56
C LEU A 17 11.40 -9.20 -30.48
N ALA A 18 11.25 -7.87 -30.48
CA ALA A 18 11.82 -7.00 -29.43
C ALA A 18 11.05 -7.12 -28.11
N ALA A 19 9.73 -7.32 -28.16
CA ALA A 19 8.91 -7.54 -26.96
C ALA A 19 9.13 -8.95 -26.34
N TYR A 20 9.40 -9.97 -27.18
CA TYR A 20 9.62 -11.34 -26.73
C TYR A 20 10.97 -11.56 -26.03
N ASN A 21 12.00 -10.78 -26.42
CA ASN A 21 13.33 -10.80 -25.80
C ASN A 21 13.49 -9.79 -24.66
N SER A 22 12.39 -9.16 -24.20
CA SER A 22 12.46 -8.37 -22.98
C SER A 22 12.91 -9.29 -21.84
N PRO A 23 13.96 -8.95 -21.08
CA PRO A 23 14.43 -9.79 -20.00
C PRO A 23 13.30 -9.99 -18.99
N SER A 24 12.73 -11.21 -19.02
CA SER A 24 11.77 -11.73 -18.06
C SER A 24 12.22 -11.41 -16.64
N ASN A 25 11.35 -10.71 -15.90
CA ASN A 25 11.17 -10.81 -14.45
C ASN A 25 12.45 -11.08 -13.65
N ARG A 26 13.47 -10.22 -13.79
CA ARG A 26 14.43 -10.09 -12.69
C ARG A 26 13.65 -9.45 -11.55
N LEU A 27 13.02 -10.30 -10.75
CA LEU A 27 12.59 -9.98 -9.40
C LEU A 27 13.80 -9.26 -8.78
N SER A 28 13.65 -7.94 -8.56
CA SER A 28 14.71 -7.08 -8.05
C SER A 28 15.41 -7.78 -6.90
N GLU A 29 16.75 -7.83 -6.86
CA GLU A 29 17.50 -8.41 -5.72
C GLU A 29 17.09 -7.78 -4.38
N ASN A 30 16.50 -6.57 -4.42
CA ASN A 30 15.83 -5.94 -3.29
C ASN A 30 14.33 -6.28 -3.32
N ILE A 31 13.96 -7.49 -2.88
CA ILE A 31 12.57 -7.85 -2.60
C ILE A 31 12.30 -7.50 -1.14
N GLY A 32 11.70 -6.35 -0.90
CA GLY A 32 11.36 -5.90 0.45
C GLY A 32 11.23 -4.39 0.54
N PRO A 33 10.66 -3.88 1.64
CA PRO A 33 10.59 -2.46 1.90
C PRO A 33 11.99 -1.86 1.99
N THR A 34 12.16 -0.68 1.43
CA THR A 34 13.34 0.14 1.63
C THR A 34 13.39 0.65 3.07
N ARG A 35 14.55 1.17 3.50
CA ARG A 35 14.67 1.86 4.79
C ARG A 35 13.67 3.02 4.93
N GLN A 36 13.37 3.71 3.83
CA GLN A 36 12.39 4.79 3.82
C GLN A 36 10.97 4.24 4.02
N ASP A 37 10.58 3.18 3.32
CA ASP A 37 9.27 2.53 3.51
C ASP A 37 9.06 2.11 4.96
N CYS A 38 10.11 1.57 5.60
CA CYS A 38 10.10 1.22 7.01
C CYS A 38 9.90 2.43 7.94
N GLN A 39 10.57 3.55 7.66
CA GLN A 39 10.38 4.79 8.42
C GLN A 39 8.95 5.33 8.27
N GLU A 40 8.42 5.31 7.05
CA GLU A 40 7.07 5.76 6.74
C GLU A 40 6.01 4.88 7.42
N LEU A 41 6.20 3.56 7.47
CA LEU A 41 5.34 2.64 8.22
C LEU A 41 5.33 2.94 9.72
N ALA A 42 6.50 3.14 10.33
CA ALA A 42 6.60 3.46 11.75
C ALA A 42 5.94 4.80 12.08
N MET A 43 6.18 5.84 11.27
CA MET A 43 5.54 7.14 11.41
C MET A 43 4.02 7.04 11.19
N GLY A 44 3.58 6.30 10.18
CA GLY A 44 2.18 6.08 9.87
C GLY A 44 1.43 5.38 11.00
N ALA A 45 2.02 4.33 11.59
CA ALA A 45 1.45 3.67 12.76
C ALA A 45 1.28 4.65 13.94
N GLY A 46 2.31 5.46 14.23
CA GLY A 46 2.23 6.49 15.27
C GLY A 46 1.15 7.54 14.99
N ALA A 47 1.06 8.04 13.76
CA ALA A 47 0.06 9.03 13.36
C ALA A 47 -1.37 8.50 13.49
N LEU A 48 -1.62 7.24 13.10
CA LEU A 48 -2.92 6.58 13.26
C LEU A 48 -3.32 6.46 14.74
N LEU A 49 -2.38 6.14 15.62
CA LEU A 49 -2.63 6.05 17.05
C LEU A 49 -2.90 7.42 17.69
N ILE A 50 -2.20 8.47 17.25
CA ILE A 50 -2.49 9.85 17.67
C ILE A 50 -3.89 10.27 17.25
N GLU A 51 -4.33 9.89 16.04
CA GLU A 51 -5.68 10.18 15.59
C GLU A 51 -6.73 9.39 16.38
N ALA A 52 -6.44 8.12 16.70
CA ALA A 52 -7.31 7.29 17.53
C ALA A 52 -7.49 7.87 18.94
N ASP A 53 -6.45 8.46 19.52
CA ASP A 53 -6.49 9.10 20.84
C ASP A 53 -7.49 10.26 20.91
N LYS A 54 -7.64 11.03 19.83
CA LYS A 54 -8.66 12.09 19.75
C LYS A 54 -10.08 11.54 19.84
N PHE A 55 -10.34 10.39 19.21
CA PHE A 55 -11.63 9.72 19.32
C PHE A 55 -11.84 9.07 20.69
N TRP A 56 -10.77 8.68 21.40
CA TRP A 56 -10.86 8.26 22.79
C TRP A 56 -11.27 9.40 23.71
N ASP A 57 -10.80 10.63 23.47
CA ASP A 57 -11.27 11.82 24.18
C ASP A 57 -12.77 12.06 23.92
N GLU A 58 -13.19 11.97 22.65
CA GLU A 58 -14.61 12.10 22.26
C GLU A 58 -15.47 11.03 22.96
N LEU A 59 -15.08 9.76 22.87
CA LEU A 59 -15.82 8.64 23.46
C LEU A 59 -15.98 8.79 24.98
N ARG A 60 -14.95 9.27 25.69
CA ARG A 60 -15.00 9.52 27.14
C ARG A 60 -16.00 10.59 27.55
N SER A 61 -16.34 11.49 26.64
CA SER A 61 -17.33 12.56 26.89
C SER A 61 -18.77 12.08 26.72
N ILE A 62 -18.99 10.91 26.11
CA ILE A 62 -20.32 10.36 25.82
C ILE A 62 -20.74 9.41 26.95
N PRO A 63 -22.00 9.47 27.43
CA PRO A 63 -22.53 8.49 28.38
C PRO A 63 -22.45 7.06 27.81
N GLU A 64 -21.94 6.10 28.59
CA GLU A 64 -21.64 4.72 28.14
C GLU A 64 -22.80 3.99 27.44
N ASN A 65 -24.05 4.33 27.76
CA ASN A 65 -25.25 3.68 27.18
C ASN A 65 -25.88 4.49 26.03
N SER A 66 -25.23 5.55 25.56
CA SER A 66 -25.70 6.29 24.39
C SER A 66 -25.36 5.56 23.10
N ALA A 67 -26.27 5.58 22.13
CA ALA A 67 -26.01 5.13 20.78
C ALA A 67 -24.88 5.95 20.11
N ASP A 68 -24.62 7.16 20.59
CA ASP A 68 -23.56 8.05 20.09
C ASP A 68 -22.15 7.50 20.32
N THR A 69 -21.99 6.52 21.23
CA THR A 69 -20.70 5.84 21.47
C THR A 69 -20.22 5.01 20.28
N LEU A 70 -21.15 4.57 19.42
CA LEU A 70 -20.86 3.62 18.34
C LEU A 70 -19.91 4.18 17.30
N GLU A 71 -20.09 5.45 16.91
CA GLU A 71 -19.29 6.05 15.84
C GLU A 71 -17.83 6.29 16.28
N PRO A 72 -17.53 6.94 17.42
CA PRO A 72 -16.15 7.08 17.89
C PRO A 72 -15.48 5.73 18.15
N ALA A 73 -16.20 4.76 18.74
CA ALA A 73 -15.67 3.42 18.96
C ALA A 73 -15.29 2.70 17.64
N ALA A 74 -16.12 2.84 16.60
CA ALA A 74 -15.82 2.28 15.28
C ALA A 74 -14.58 2.94 14.63
N LYS A 75 -14.43 4.26 14.76
CA LYS A 75 -13.26 5.00 14.26
C LYS A 75 -11.98 4.61 14.99
N ILE A 76 -12.03 4.53 16.33
CA ILE A 76 -10.94 4.04 17.16
C ILE A 76 -10.49 2.67 16.65
N LYS A 77 -11.43 1.72 16.56
CA LYS A 77 -11.12 0.35 16.13
C LYS A 77 -10.44 0.33 14.76
N TRP A 78 -11.00 1.06 13.80
CA TRP A 78 -10.46 1.10 12.43
C TRP A 78 -9.03 1.63 12.40
N LEU A 79 -8.75 2.74 13.10
CA LEU A 79 -7.42 3.33 13.18
C LEU A 79 -6.41 2.41 13.87
N THR A 80 -6.80 1.79 14.99
CA THR A 80 -5.92 0.89 15.74
C THR A 80 -5.64 -0.40 14.97
N ASP A 81 -6.59 -0.91 14.20
CA ASP A 81 -6.41 -2.12 13.38
C ASP A 81 -5.40 -1.88 12.24
N ILE A 82 -5.45 -0.72 11.60
CA ILE A 82 -4.48 -0.35 10.56
C ILE A 82 -3.10 -0.14 11.19
N ALA A 83 -3.03 0.57 12.32
CA ALA A 83 -1.77 0.78 13.03
C ALA A 83 -1.12 -0.55 13.46
N ALA A 84 -1.93 -1.51 13.93
CA ALA A 84 -1.48 -2.85 14.25
C ALA A 84 -0.95 -3.59 13.00
N SER A 85 -1.66 -3.48 11.88
CA SER A 85 -1.23 -4.07 10.61
C SER A 85 0.10 -3.50 10.13
N TYR A 86 0.31 -2.19 10.25
CA TYR A 86 1.59 -1.53 9.93
C TYR A 86 2.71 -2.02 10.85
N SER A 87 2.40 -2.20 12.13
CA SER A 87 3.36 -2.71 13.12
C SER A 87 3.79 -4.14 12.78
N VAL A 88 2.85 -5.03 12.44
CA VAL A 88 3.16 -6.40 12.01
C VAL A 88 4.03 -6.42 10.76
N TYR A 89 3.72 -5.58 9.76
CA TYR A 89 4.54 -5.47 8.56
C TYR A 89 5.95 -4.98 8.90
N TYR A 90 6.07 -3.93 9.72
CA TYR A 90 7.36 -3.41 10.16
C TYR A 90 8.18 -4.48 10.89
N GLU A 91 7.57 -5.23 11.82
CA GLU A 91 8.27 -6.31 12.53
C GLU A 91 8.72 -7.45 11.61
N THR A 92 7.95 -7.73 10.56
CA THR A 92 8.24 -8.83 9.62
C THR A 92 9.37 -8.47 8.66
N PHE A 93 9.44 -7.21 8.21
CA PHE A 93 10.29 -6.83 7.07
C PHE A 93 11.34 -5.75 7.36
N CYS A 94 11.23 -5.01 8.47
CA CYS A 94 12.05 -3.82 8.75
C CYS A 94 12.94 -3.95 9.99
N LYS A 95 12.78 -5.02 10.78
CA LYS A 95 13.47 -5.23 12.05
C LYS A 95 14.72 -6.10 11.89
#